data_AF-A0A1Y3BAP2-F1
#
_entry.id   AF-A0A1Y3BAP2-F1
#
_cell.length_a   1.000
_cell.length_b   1.000
_cell.length_c   1.000
_cell.angle_alpha   90.00
_cell.angle_beta   90.00
_cell.angle_gamma   90.00
#
_symmetry.space_group_name_H-M   'P 1'
#
loop_
_entity.id
_entity.type
_entity.pdbx_description
1 polymer ?
#
loop_
_entity_poly.entity_id
_entity_poly.type
_entity_poly.pdbx_seq_one_letter_code
_entity_poly.pdbx_strand_id
1 'polypeptide(L)' 'MFLTNRNLKLHCLRWHPISQRHLIILTNDNRLRLFDIFNEFEPIKTVNLGKEYNSDLYSGALGEN' A
#
# COMPACT_ATOMS: atom_id res chain seq x y z
N MET A 1 18.87 -12.63 -9.01
CA MET A 1 18.18 -11.94 -10.13
C MET A 1 16.92 -11.30 -9.55
N PHE A 2 16.86 -9.98 -9.43
CA PHE A 2 15.69 -9.29 -8.88
C PHE A 2 14.68 -9.06 -10.01
N LEU A 3 13.54 -9.75 -9.97
CA LEU A 3 12.41 -9.47 -10.85
C LEU A 3 11.77 -8.16 -10.38
N THR A 4 12.26 -7.04 -10.91
CA THR A 4 11.57 -5.76 -10.73
C THR A 4 10.33 -5.77 -11.61
N ASN A 5 9.16 -5.86 -11.00
CA ASN A 5 7.91 -5.69 -11.73
C ASN A 5 7.78 -4.21 -12.10
N ARG A 6 8.28 -3.82 -13.28
CA ARG A 6 8.40 -2.42 -13.75
C ARG A 6 7.07 -1.65 -13.78
N ASN A 7 5.93 -2.34 -13.61
CA ASN A 7 4.59 -1.74 -13.64
C ASN A 7 3.95 -1.54 -12.26
N LEU A 8 4.59 -2.03 -11.18
CA LEU A 8 4.07 -1.84 -9.83
C LEU A 8 4.49 -0.46 -9.31
N LYS A 9 3.53 0.46 -9.15
CA LYS A 9 3.76 1.80 -8.60
C LYS A 9 3.31 1.84 -7.15
N LEU A 10 4.14 2.43 -6.30
CA LEU A 10 3.82 2.72 -4.90
C LEU A 10 2.82 3.88 -4.83
N HIS A 11 1.68 3.69 -4.17
CA HIS A 11 0.75 4.76 -3.83
C HIS A 11 0.99 5.29 -2.41
N CYS A 12 1.21 4.38 -1.45
CA CYS A 12 1.37 4.76 -0.05
C CYS A 12 2.30 3.78 0.68
N LEU A 13 3.08 4.32 1.62
CA LEU A 13 3.92 3.57 2.55
C LEU A 13 3.72 4.14 3.97
N ARG A 14 3.47 3.25 4.93
CA ARG A 14 3.31 3.58 6.35
C ARG A 14 3.95 2.51 7.23
N TRP A 15 4.45 2.91 8.40
CA TRP A 15 4.79 1.96 9.45
C TRP A 15 3.52 1.32 10.03
N HIS A 16 3.63 0.07 10.45
CA HIS A 16 2.56 -0.56 11.21
C HIS A 16 2.42 0.16 12.56
N PRO A 17 1.20 0.55 12.98
CA PRO A 17 1.00 1.47 14.11
C PRO A 17 1.49 0.90 15.46
N ILE A 18 1.52 -0.42 15.59
CA ILE A 18 1.92 -1.12 16.82
C ILE A 18 3.29 -1.78 16.67
N SER A 19 3.77 -1.99 15.44
CA SER A 19 4.95 -2.83 15.21
C SER A 19 6.08 -2.03 14.57
N GLN A 20 7.22 -1.99 15.26
CA GLN A 20 8.44 -1.30 14.81
C GLN A 20 9.19 -2.06 13.70
N ARG A 21 8.70 -3.24 13.31
CA ARG A 21 9.35 -4.13 12.33
C ARG A 21 8.59 -4.20 11.01
N HIS A 22 7.33 -3.75 10.98
CA HIS A 22 6.47 -4.00 9.84
C HIS A 22 6.12 -2.72 9.07
N LEU A 23 6.14 -2.84 7.74
CA LEU A 23 5.70 -1.81 6.82
C LEU A 23 4.39 -2.22 6.14
N ILE A 24 3.53 -1.25 5.93
CA ILE A 24 2.30 -1.36 5.17
C ILE A 24 2.49 -0.60 3.86
N ILE A 25 2.34 -1.31 2.74
CA ILE A 25 2.57 -0.80 1.39
C ILE A 25 1.29 -0.94 0.57
N LEU A 26 0.84 0.15 -0.06
CA LEU A 26 -0.23 0.16 -1.05
C LEU A 26 0.35 0.44 -2.43
N THR A 27 0.00 -0.37 -3.41
CA THR A 27 0.42 -0.21 -4.80
C THR A 27 -0.76 -0.11 -5.76
N ASN A 28 -0.49 0.32 -6.99
CA ASN A 28 -1.48 0.57 -8.06
C ASN A 28 -2.25 -0.65 -8.56
N ASP A 29 -1.93 -1.84 -8.09
CA ASP A 29 -2.74 -3.05 -8.29
C ASP A 29 -3.83 -3.21 -7.21
N ASN A 30 -4.11 -2.15 -6.44
CA ASN A 30 -5.05 -2.11 -5.32
C ASN A 30 -4.80 -3.19 -4.26
N ARG A 31 -3.53 -3.55 -4.05
CA ARG A 31 -3.14 -4.49 -3.00
C ARG A 31 -2.41 -3.79 -1.87
N LEU A 32 -2.91 -4.02 -0.65
CA LEU A 32 -2.24 -3.65 0.59
C LEU A 32 -1.37 -4.83 1.04
N ARG A 33 -0.08 -4.59 1.26
CA ARG A 33 0.90 -5.61 1.67
C ARG A 33 1.52 -5.24 3.01
N LEU A 34 1.60 -6.21 3.91
CA LEU A 34 2.35 -6.13 5.15
C LEU A 34 3.70 -6.80 4.94
N PHE A 35 4.79 -6.05 5.09
CA PHE A 35 6.15 -6.54 5.00
C PHE A 35 6.83 -6.53 6.36
N ASP A 36 7.77 -7.43 6.52
CA ASP A 36 8.74 -7.44 7.60
C ASP A 36 10.07 -6.90 7.06
N ILE A 37 10.61 -5.84 7.67
CA ILE A 37 11.85 -5.22 7.18
C ILE A 37 13.08 -6.11 7.33
N PHE A 38 13.02 -7.17 8.14
CA PHE A 38 14.10 -8.16 8.28
C PHE A 38 13.85 -9.44 7.47
N ASN A 39 12.72 -9.53 6.76
CA ASN A 39 12.41 -10.62 5.84
C ASN A 39 11.87 -10.06 4.52
N GLU A 40 12.79 -9.70 3.63
CA GLU A 40 12.54 -8.91 2.42
C GLU A 40 11.98 -9.68 1.22
N PHE A 41 11.88 -11.01 1.31
CA PHE A 41 11.55 -11.86 0.16
C PHE A 41 10.07 -11.79 -0.24
N GLU A 42 9.17 -11.81 0.74
CA GLU A 42 7.73 -11.84 0.49
C GLU A 42 6.94 -11.07 1.58
N PRO A 43 5.79 -10.47 1.23
CA PRO A 43 4.92 -9.89 2.23
C PRO A 43 4.34 -10.97 3.14
N ILE A 44 4.33 -10.72 4.45
CA ILE A 44 3.66 -11.56 5.45
C ILE A 44 2.19 -11.75 5.10
N LYS A 45 1.55 -10.68 4.62
CA LYS A 45 0.13 -10.68 4.28
C LYS A 45 -0.15 -9.73 3.11
N THR A 46 -1.05 -10.16 2.24
CA THR A 46 -1.56 -9.34 1.13
C THR A 46 -3.08 -9.32 1.17
N VAL A 47 -3.67 -8.13 1.03
CA VAL A 47 -5.11 -7.90 0.93
C VAL A 47 -5.40 -7.19 -0.38
N ASN A 48 -6.33 -7.74 -1.17
CA ASN A 48 -6.83 -7.08 -2.39
C ASN A 48 -8.03 -6.20 -2.01
N LEU A 49 -7.95 -4.91 -2.31
CA LEU A 49 -8.97 -3.93 -1.97
C LEU A 49 -10.10 -3.85 -3.01
N GLY A 50 -10.04 -4.63 -4.10
CA GLY A 50 -11.02 -4.62 -5.18
C GLY A 50 -10.71 -3.59 -6.27
N LYS A 51 -11.64 -3.40 -7.21
CA LYS A 51 -11.49 -2.40 -8.28
C LYS A 51 -11.84 -1.00 -7.72
N GLU A 52 -10.94 -0.07 -7.96
CA GLU A 52 -11.02 1.39 -7.72
C GLU A 52 -10.97 1.87 -6.26
N TYR A 53 -9.75 2.18 -5.79
CA TYR A 53 -9.59 3.32 -4.89
C TYR A 53 -9.71 4.59 -5.76
N ASN A 54 -10.93 5.06 -6.02
CA ASN A 54 -11.15 6.36 -6.64
C ASN A 54 -10.66 7.46 -5.69
N SER A 55 -9.50 8.02 -5.98
CA SER A 55 -8.93 9.18 -5.27
C SER A 55 -9.82 10.42 -5.34
N ASP A 56 -10.82 10.42 -6.22
CA ASP A 56 -11.75 11.53 -6.45
C ASP A 56 -12.84 11.66 -5.38
N LEU A 57 -12.95 10.70 -4.44
CA LEU A 57 -13.91 10.76 -3.34
C LEU A 57 -13.46 11.63 -2.16
N TYR A 58 -12.18 12.04 -2.09
CA TYR A 58 -11.66 12.86 -0.99
C TYR A 58 -11.48 14.35 -1.33
N SER A 59 -11.71 14.78 -2.58
CA SER A 59 -11.68 16.19 -2.98
C SER A 59 -12.98 16.95 -2.67
N GLY A 60 -14.03 16.29 -2.17
CA GLY A 60 -15.35 16.90 -1.90
C GLY A 60 -15.65 17.27 -0.45
N ALA A 61 -14.72 17.09 0.51
CA ALA A 61 -14.96 17.33 1.93
C ALA A 61 -14.34 18.62 2.49
N LEU A 62 -14.05 19.60 1.64
CA LEU A 62 -13.84 20.98 2.05
C LEU A 62 -15.03 21.79 1.55
N GLY A 63 -16.11 21.71 2.31
CA GLY A 63 -17.28 22.55 2.11
C GLY A 63 -16.86 24.02 2.18
N GLU A 64 -17.16 24.75 1.11
CA GLU A 64 -17.28 26.20 1.12
C GLU A 64 -18.38 26.58 2.13
N ASN A 65 -18.04 27.45 3.07
CA ASN A 65 -18.93 28.40 3.72
C ASN A 65 -18.10 29.62 4.14
#